data_AF-A0A1G4J7B0-F1
#
_entry.id   AF-A0A1G4J7B0-F1
#
_cell.length_a   1.000
_cell.length_b   1.000
_cell.length_c   1.000
_cell.angle_alpha   90.00
_cell.angle_beta   90.00
_cell.angle_gamma   90.00
#
_symmetry.space_group_name_H-M   'P 1'
#
loop_
_entity.id
_entity.type
_entity.pdbx_description
1 polymer ?
#
loop_
_entity_poly.entity_id
_entity_poly.type
_entity_poly.pdbx_seq_one_letter_code
_entity_poly.pdbx_strand_id
1 'polypeptide(L)'
;MEHSADSFEYLLHLTKGLSTECRATRQGTGRIEHLLQRLAKLTQTSYEDLSNEPEPEVWDKYSKISIDSEKERLIRENYGLVYHIERQEYVCKRIWALIDQIEDLLESIKQFVVEQKAHRVRVESQFMEGIVNSRISAVEISSEHLRETQDVARFKLDLLVDELRDVVKNIDWSQKSASEDMQSLWSKILRLQGKYKLNLTN
;
A
#
# COMPACT_ATOMS: atom_id res chain seq x y z
N MET A 1 16.43 6.85 3.29
CA MET A 1 17.74 6.81 3.98
C MET A 1 17.58 6.06 5.30
N GLU A 2 17.26 4.76 5.25
CA GLU A 2 16.97 3.95 6.46
C GLU A 2 18.04 2.85 6.69
N HIS A 3 18.81 2.46 5.68
CA HIS A 3 19.80 1.37 5.80
C HIS A 3 21.09 1.73 6.57
N SER A 4 21.38 3.01 6.80
CA SER A 4 22.58 3.41 7.55
C SER A 4 22.41 3.23 9.06
N ALA A 5 21.19 3.32 9.58
CA ALA A 5 20.91 3.12 11.01
C ALA A 5 21.12 1.65 11.42
N ASP A 6 20.65 0.70 10.59
CA ASP A 6 20.83 -0.75 10.80
C ASP A 6 22.31 -1.17 10.85
N SER A 7 23.17 -0.49 10.08
CA SER A 7 24.59 -0.84 9.99
C SER A 7 25.34 -0.49 11.29
N PHE A 8 25.01 0.63 11.92
CA PHE A 8 25.56 1.03 13.21
C PHE A 8 24.97 0.20 14.36
N GLU A 9 23.69 -0.14 14.29
CA GLU A 9 23.03 -0.99 15.29
C GLU A 9 23.60 -2.41 15.26
N TYR A 10 23.86 -2.96 14.07
CA TYR A 10 24.53 -4.25 13.89
C TYR A 10 25.98 -4.24 14.44
N LEU A 11 26.76 -3.20 14.16
CA LEU A 11 28.11 -3.03 14.73
C LEU A 11 28.08 -2.91 16.26
N LEU A 12 27.09 -2.21 16.81
CA LEU A 12 26.89 -2.10 18.26
C LEU A 12 26.56 -3.47 18.87
N HIS A 13 25.70 -4.25 18.23
CA HIS A 13 25.36 -5.61 18.66
C HIS A 13 26.57 -6.56 18.64
N LEU A 14 27.37 -6.52 17.57
CA LEU A 14 28.62 -7.30 17.48
C LEU A 14 29.61 -6.91 18.57
N THR A 15 29.77 -5.61 18.82
CA THR A 15 30.69 -5.11 19.86
C THR A 15 30.24 -5.52 21.26
N LYS A 16 28.93 -5.49 21.52
CA LYS A 16 28.35 -6.00 22.78
C LYS A 16 28.60 -7.51 22.93
N GLY A 17 28.37 -8.29 21.87
CA GLY A 17 28.62 -9.73 21.85
C GLY A 17 30.09 -10.08 22.11
N LEU A 18 31.02 -9.42 21.43
CA LEU A 18 32.46 -9.60 21.65
C LEU A 18 32.87 -9.22 23.08
N SER A 19 32.31 -8.14 23.63
CA SER A 19 32.62 -7.72 25.00
C SER A 19 32.12 -8.74 26.03
N THR A 20 30.95 -9.35 25.81
CA THR A 20 30.43 -10.40 26.68
C THR A 20 31.25 -11.68 26.59
N GLU A 21 31.65 -12.08 25.38
CA GLU A 21 32.50 -13.27 25.17
C GLU A 21 33.90 -13.08 25.76
N CYS A 22 34.51 -11.90 25.61
CA CYS A 22 35.79 -11.56 26.25
C CYS A 22 35.70 -11.65 27.78
N ARG A 23 34.59 -11.19 28.37
CA ARG A 23 34.36 -11.27 29.82
C ARG A 23 34.16 -12.72 30.28
N ALA A 24 33.39 -13.51 29.55
CA ALA A 24 33.18 -14.92 29.82
C ALA A 24 34.50 -15.71 29.72
N THR A 25 35.30 -15.44 28.69
CA THR A 25 36.63 -16.03 28.50
C THR A 25 37.54 -15.71 29.68
N ARG A 26 37.60 -14.45 30.12
CA ARG A 26 38.43 -14.04 31.27
C ARG A 26 38.01 -14.74 32.57
N GLN A 27 36.71 -14.93 32.79
CA GLN A 27 36.19 -15.69 33.93
C GLN A 27 36.53 -17.18 33.81
N GLY A 28 36.45 -17.74 32.60
CA GLY A 28 36.88 -19.10 32.30
C GLY A 28 38.37 -19.31 32.60
N THR A 29 39.23 -18.42 32.11
CA THR A 29 40.68 -18.45 32.38
C THR A 29 40.98 -18.37 33.87
N GLY A 30 40.34 -17.45 34.61
CA GLY A 30 40.53 -17.35 36.07
C GLY A 30 40.07 -18.60 36.82
N ARG A 31 39.02 -19.28 36.34
CA ARG A 31 38.59 -20.56 36.91
C ARG A 31 39.61 -21.67 36.66
N ILE A 32 40.18 -21.72 35.45
CA ILE A 32 41.24 -22.68 35.11
C ILE A 32 42.48 -22.42 35.97
N GLU A 33 42.89 -21.16 36.11
CA GLU A 33 44.01 -20.77 36.97
C GLU A 33 43.79 -21.20 38.43
N HIS A 34 42.58 -20.99 38.98
CA HIS A 34 42.26 -21.47 40.32
C HIS A 34 42.29 -23.00 40.45
N LEU A 35 41.85 -23.73 39.43
CA LEU A 35 41.95 -25.19 39.41
C LEU A 35 43.40 -25.65 39.36
N LEU A 36 44.25 -25.00 38.57
CA LEU A 36 45.69 -25.27 38.50
C LEU A 36 46.38 -24.96 39.84
N GLN A 37 46.06 -23.85 40.48
CA GLN A 37 46.56 -23.53 41.83
C GLN A 37 46.10 -24.54 42.87
N ARG A 38 44.86 -25.05 42.76
CA ARG A 38 44.36 -26.11 43.65
C ARG A 38 45.06 -27.43 43.38
N LEU A 39 45.32 -27.76 42.12
CA LEU A 39 46.07 -28.95 41.73
C LEU A 39 47.49 -28.88 42.29
N ALA A 40 48.19 -27.77 42.10
CA ALA A 40 49.53 -27.48 42.65
C ALA A 40 49.60 -27.71 44.17
N LYS A 41 48.59 -27.21 44.91
CA LYS A 41 48.48 -27.44 46.36
C LYS A 41 48.27 -28.91 46.71
N LEU A 42 47.49 -29.65 45.93
CA LEU A 42 47.24 -31.08 46.17
C LEU A 42 48.46 -31.94 45.85
N THR A 43 49.21 -31.59 44.81
CA THR A 43 50.40 -32.32 44.35
C THR A 43 51.69 -31.87 45.05
N GLN A 44 51.62 -30.84 45.91
CA GLN A 44 52.77 -30.22 46.58
C GLN A 44 53.86 -29.72 45.61
N THR A 45 53.48 -29.38 44.37
CA THR A 45 54.37 -28.84 43.34
C THR A 45 54.09 -27.34 43.17
N SER A 46 55.09 -26.55 42.78
CA SER A 46 54.87 -25.12 42.52
C SER A 46 53.95 -24.93 41.32
N TYR A 47 53.17 -23.84 41.33
CA TYR A 47 52.34 -23.46 40.19
C TYR A 47 53.19 -23.17 38.95
N GLU A 48 54.39 -22.59 39.14
CA GLU A 48 55.32 -22.31 38.04
C GLU A 48 55.88 -23.59 37.42
N ASP A 49 56.11 -24.63 38.22
CA ASP A 49 56.58 -25.94 37.73
C ASP A 49 55.54 -26.64 36.85
N LEU A 50 54.25 -26.39 37.08
CA LEU A 50 53.15 -26.89 36.24
C LEU A 50 52.94 -26.05 34.96
N SER A 51 53.47 -24.83 34.91
CA SER A 51 53.40 -23.94 33.76
C SER A 51 54.61 -24.06 32.84
N ASN A 52 55.67 -24.73 33.29
CA ASN A 52 56.88 -24.95 32.51
C ASN A 52 56.67 -26.01 31.43
N GLU A 53 57.36 -25.85 30.31
CA GLU A 53 57.31 -26.82 29.22
C GLU A 53 57.87 -28.18 29.72
N PRO A 54 57.11 -29.29 29.58
CA PRO A 54 57.53 -30.57 30.12
C PRO A 54 58.84 -31.04 29.49
N GLU A 55 59.66 -31.75 30.25
CA GLU A 55 60.88 -32.36 29.70
C GLU A 55 60.56 -33.28 28.50
N PRO A 56 61.42 -33.31 27.48
CA PRO A 56 61.17 -34.04 26.24
C PRO A 56 60.91 -35.53 26.45
N GLU A 57 61.47 -36.15 27.49
CA GLU A 57 61.19 -37.56 27.85
C GLU A 57 59.75 -37.79 28.36
N VAL A 58 59.16 -36.79 29.04
CA VAL A 58 57.77 -36.84 29.50
C VAL A 58 56.83 -36.66 28.32
N TRP A 59 57.19 -35.78 27.38
CA TRP A 59 56.51 -35.63 26.09
C TRP A 59 56.53 -36.92 25.28
N ASP A 60 57.65 -37.64 25.25
CA ASP A 60 57.80 -38.90 24.53
C ASP A 60 57.02 -40.06 25.19
N LYS A 61 56.88 -40.05 26.52
CA LYS A 61 56.02 -40.99 27.24
C LYS A 61 54.54 -40.66 27.04
N TYR A 62 54.18 -39.38 27.07
CA TYR A 62 52.82 -38.92 26.83
C TYR A 62 52.39 -39.22 25.39
N SER A 63 53.24 -38.94 24.39
CA SER A 63 52.95 -39.20 22.97
C SER A 63 52.70 -40.69 22.70
N LYS A 64 53.42 -41.59 23.38
CA LYS A 64 53.22 -43.05 23.30
C LYS A 64 51.91 -43.52 23.96
N ILE A 65 51.46 -42.86 25.03
CA ILE A 65 50.20 -43.17 25.73
C ILE A 65 49.00 -42.49 25.03
N SER A 66 49.25 -41.37 24.35
CA SER A 66 48.28 -40.53 23.63
C SER A 66 47.91 -41.07 22.24
N ILE A 67 48.43 -42.23 21.83
CA ILE A 67 48.03 -42.85 20.57
C ILE A 67 46.62 -43.40 20.77
N ASP A 68 45.62 -42.66 20.27
CA ASP A 68 44.22 -43.07 20.29
C ASP A 68 44.10 -44.50 19.78
N SER A 69 43.42 -45.35 20.55
CA SER A 69 43.06 -46.68 20.07
C SER A 69 42.15 -46.55 18.84
N GLU A 70 42.17 -47.55 17.95
CA GLU A 70 41.27 -47.56 16.78
C GLU A 70 39.80 -47.38 17.18
N LYS A 71 39.43 -47.93 18.35
CA LYS A 71 38.11 -47.75 18.96
C LYS A 71 37.82 -46.27 19.29
N GLU A 72 38.76 -45.55 19.90
CA GLU A 72 38.59 -44.13 20.23
C GLU A 72 38.52 -43.26 18.97
N ARG A 73 39.31 -43.57 17.93
CA ARG A 73 39.21 -42.90 16.63
C ARG A 73 37.83 -43.06 16.01
N LEU A 74 37.32 -44.30 15.96
CA LEU A 74 35.99 -44.59 15.42
C LEU A 74 34.87 -43.92 16.23
N ILE A 75 35.01 -43.87 17.56
CA ILE A 75 34.06 -43.15 18.42
C ILE A 75 34.06 -41.65 18.07
N ARG A 76 35.23 -41.04 17.92
CA ARG A 76 35.36 -39.62 17.55
C ARG A 76 34.76 -39.33 16.17
N GLU A 77 35.04 -40.18 15.19
CA GLU A 77 34.47 -40.07 13.83
C GLU A 77 32.94 -40.20 13.86
N ASN A 78 32.41 -41.14 14.63
CA ASN A 78 30.96 -41.33 14.75
C ASN A 78 30.28 -40.11 15.38
N TYR A 79 30.84 -39.56 16.48
CA TYR A 79 30.33 -38.31 17.04
C TYR A 79 30.40 -37.13 16.06
N GLY A 80 31.47 -37.06 15.25
CA GLY A 80 31.57 -36.08 14.17
C GLY A 80 30.46 -36.23 13.14
N LEU A 81 30.16 -37.46 12.71
CA LEU A 81 29.07 -37.73 11.77
C LEU A 81 27.70 -37.38 12.36
N VAL A 82 27.43 -37.75 13.61
CA VAL A 82 26.18 -37.39 14.31
C VAL A 82 26.01 -35.86 14.32
N TYR A 83 27.06 -35.13 14.68
CA TYR A 83 27.03 -33.66 14.66
C TYR A 83 26.72 -33.08 13.27
N HIS A 84 27.32 -33.65 12.22
CA HIS A 84 27.04 -33.23 10.84
C HIS A 84 25.59 -33.50 10.43
N ILE A 85 25.04 -34.66 10.80
CA ILE A 85 23.64 -35.02 10.55
C ILE A 85 22.71 -34.03 11.25
N GLU A 86 22.92 -33.78 12.55
CA GLU A 86 22.10 -32.83 13.32
C GLU A 86 22.14 -31.42 12.73
N ARG A 87 23.32 -30.96 12.30
CA ARG A 87 23.46 -29.66 11.64
C ARG A 87 22.69 -29.60 10.33
N GLN A 88 22.75 -30.66 9.53
CA GLN A 88 22.01 -30.73 8.26
C GLN A 88 20.50 -30.73 8.52
N GLU A 89 20.01 -31.53 9.47
CA GLU A 89 18.61 -31.55 9.86
C GLU A 89 18.11 -30.18 10.35
N TYR A 90 18.92 -29.49 11.16
CA TYR A 90 18.59 -28.14 11.61
C TYR A 90 18.43 -27.17 10.43
N VAL A 91 19.36 -27.19 9.47
CA VAL A 91 19.29 -26.35 8.27
C VAL A 91 18.07 -26.70 7.43
N CYS A 92 17.79 -28.00 7.21
CA CYS A 92 16.61 -28.45 6.48
C CYS A 92 15.31 -27.98 7.14
N LYS A 93 15.18 -28.12 8.47
CA LYS A 93 14.02 -27.60 9.21
C LYS A 93 13.83 -26.10 9.00
N ARG A 94 14.93 -25.34 8.99
CA ARG A 94 14.88 -23.89 8.77
C ARG A 94 14.50 -23.52 7.34
N ILE A 95 14.96 -24.29 6.35
CA ILE A 95 14.55 -24.12 4.94
C ILE A 95 13.04 -24.39 4.79
N TRP A 96 12.54 -25.48 5.37
CA TRP A 96 11.10 -25.79 5.33
C TRP A 96 10.26 -24.70 5.98
N ALA A 97 10.65 -24.20 7.15
CA ALA A 97 9.95 -23.08 7.78
C ALA A 97 9.92 -21.81 6.91
N LEU A 98 10.98 -21.55 6.14
CA LEU A 98 11.00 -20.43 5.18
C LEU A 98 10.09 -20.68 3.99
N ILE A 99 10.02 -21.92 3.49
CA ILE A 99 9.10 -22.30 2.42
C ILE A 99 7.65 -22.08 2.88
N ASP A 100 7.30 -22.57 4.06
CA ASP A 100 5.94 -22.40 4.63
C ASP A 100 5.58 -20.91 4.75
N GLN A 101 6.51 -20.07 5.23
CA GLN A 101 6.31 -18.61 5.29
C GLN A 101 6.11 -17.98 3.91
N ILE A 102 6.83 -18.45 2.89
CA ILE A 102 6.65 -17.96 1.51
C ILE A 102 5.28 -18.37 0.98
N GLU A 103 4.84 -19.60 1.24
CA GLU A 103 3.51 -20.09 0.82
C GLU A 103 2.39 -19.26 1.47
N ASP A 104 2.49 -18.97 2.77
CA ASP A 104 1.54 -18.10 3.49
C ASP A 104 1.48 -16.70 2.88
N LEU A 105 2.63 -16.12 2.55
CA LEU A 105 2.71 -14.81 1.90
C LEU A 105 2.09 -14.82 0.50
N LEU A 106 2.30 -15.89 -0.28
CA LEU A 106 1.70 -16.03 -1.61
C LEU A 106 0.19 -16.14 -1.55
N GLU A 107 -0.37 -16.90 -0.60
CA GLU A 107 -1.82 -16.98 -0.42
C GLU A 107 -2.41 -15.65 0.03
N SER A 108 -1.73 -14.92 0.92
CA SER A 108 -2.11 -13.55 1.32
C SER A 108 -2.14 -12.58 0.14
N ILE A 109 -1.10 -12.59 -0.72
CA ILE A 109 -1.06 -11.76 -1.94
C ILE A 109 -2.21 -12.10 -2.88
N LYS A 110 -2.48 -13.40 -3.08
CA LYS A 110 -3.57 -13.87 -3.92
C LYS A 110 -4.93 -13.40 -3.39
N GLN A 111 -5.17 -13.51 -2.08
CA GLN A 111 -6.39 -13.00 -1.46
C GLN A 111 -6.51 -11.49 -1.63
N PHE A 112 -5.44 -10.74 -1.40
CA PHE A 112 -5.41 -9.29 -1.60
C PHE A 112 -5.77 -8.89 -3.04
N VAL A 113 -5.24 -9.60 -4.05
CA VAL A 113 -5.55 -9.33 -5.47
C VAL A 113 -7.04 -9.58 -5.76
N VAL A 114 -7.62 -10.65 -5.22
CA VAL A 114 -9.06 -10.95 -5.37
C VAL A 114 -9.91 -9.85 -4.72
N GLU A 115 -9.56 -9.44 -3.50
CA GLU A 115 -10.25 -8.38 -2.76
C GLU A 115 -10.17 -7.03 -3.48
N GLN A 116 -8.99 -6.65 -3.99
CA GLN A 116 -8.81 -5.44 -4.78
C GLN A 116 -9.64 -5.44 -6.06
N LYS A 117 -9.68 -6.58 -6.77
CA LYS A 117 -10.50 -6.71 -7.97
C LYS A 117 -11.99 -6.55 -7.66
N ALA A 118 -12.47 -7.18 -6.58
CA ALA A 118 -13.85 -7.03 -6.13
C ALA A 118 -14.17 -5.59 -5.70
N HIS A 119 -13.25 -4.95 -4.96
CA HIS A 119 -13.41 -3.56 -4.53
C HIS A 119 -13.49 -2.61 -5.72
N ARG A 120 -12.62 -2.78 -6.73
CA ARG A 120 -12.63 -1.96 -7.94
C ARG A 120 -13.96 -2.04 -8.68
N VAL A 121 -14.48 -3.25 -8.91
CA VAL A 121 -15.78 -3.45 -9.58
C VAL A 121 -16.91 -2.76 -8.80
N ARG A 122 -16.90 -2.86 -7.47
CA ARG A 122 -17.89 -2.20 -6.62
C ARG A 122 -17.82 -0.67 -6.72
N VAL A 123 -16.61 -0.09 -6.72
CA VAL A 123 -16.41 1.36 -6.83
C VAL A 123 -16.84 1.86 -8.20
N GLU A 124 -16.50 1.13 -9.27
CA GLU A 124 -16.94 1.46 -10.63
C GLU A 124 -18.49 1.44 -10.72
N SER A 125 -19.14 0.42 -10.15
CA SER A 125 -20.61 0.35 -10.10
C SER A 125 -21.23 1.51 -9.31
N GLN A 126 -20.67 1.84 -8.14
CA GLN A 126 -21.14 2.97 -7.33
C GLN A 126 -20.95 4.31 -8.02
N PHE A 127 -19.87 4.48 -8.78
CA PHE A 127 -19.65 5.68 -9.57
C PHE A 127 -20.68 5.81 -10.69
N MET A 128 -20.94 4.72 -11.41
CA MET A 128 -21.95 4.69 -12.47
C MET A 128 -23.36 4.99 -11.93
N GLU A 129 -23.77 4.32 -10.86
CA GLU A 129 -25.10 4.52 -10.28
C GLU A 129 -25.24 5.87 -9.56
N GLY A 130 -24.25 6.27 -8.77
CA GLY A 130 -24.34 7.45 -7.92
C GLY A 130 -24.13 8.75 -8.67
N ILE A 131 -23.19 8.80 -9.60
CA ILE A 131 -22.78 10.06 -10.25
C ILE A 131 -23.29 10.12 -11.69
N VAL A 132 -23.11 9.05 -12.48
CA VAL A 132 -23.47 9.10 -13.90
C VAL A 132 -24.98 9.08 -14.07
N ASN A 133 -25.66 8.11 -13.48
CA ASN A 133 -27.12 8.01 -13.60
C ASN A 133 -27.83 9.23 -12.99
N SER A 134 -27.38 9.74 -11.84
CA SER A 134 -27.98 10.94 -11.24
C SER A 134 -27.84 12.18 -12.13
N ARG A 135 -26.69 12.35 -12.80
CA ARG A 135 -26.49 13.45 -13.77
C ARG A 135 -27.34 13.27 -15.01
N ILE A 136 -27.45 12.04 -15.53
CA ILE A 136 -28.34 11.75 -16.67
C ILE A 136 -29.77 12.11 -16.31
N SER A 137 -30.29 11.63 -15.18
CA SER A 137 -31.65 11.95 -14.73
C SER A 137 -31.86 13.44 -14.52
N ALA A 138 -30.87 14.16 -13.96
CA ALA A 138 -30.97 15.61 -13.82
C ALA A 138 -31.06 16.34 -15.16
N VAL A 139 -30.31 15.89 -16.17
CA VAL A 139 -30.37 16.45 -17.53
C VAL A 139 -31.70 16.12 -18.21
N GLU A 140 -32.20 14.90 -18.05
CA GLU A 140 -33.51 14.49 -18.58
C GLU A 140 -34.63 15.35 -18.01
N ILE A 141 -34.69 15.51 -16.67
CA ILE A 141 -35.68 16.37 -16.00
C ILE A 141 -35.56 17.82 -16.48
N SER A 142 -34.34 18.36 -16.58
CA SER A 142 -34.15 19.73 -17.04
C SER A 142 -34.56 19.91 -18.51
N SER A 143 -34.33 18.90 -19.35
CA SER A 143 -34.71 18.92 -20.76
C SER A 143 -36.23 18.86 -20.92
N GLU A 144 -36.90 18.03 -20.14
CA GLU A 144 -38.36 17.93 -20.13
C GLU A 144 -38.99 19.26 -19.69
N HIS A 145 -38.49 19.83 -18.60
CA HIS A 145 -38.96 21.13 -18.11
C HIS A 145 -38.76 22.27 -19.13
N LEU A 146 -37.62 22.30 -19.84
CA LEU A 146 -37.37 23.27 -20.90
C LEU A 146 -38.37 23.11 -22.05
N ARG A 147 -38.70 21.88 -22.41
CA ARG A 147 -39.67 21.57 -23.48
C ARG A 147 -41.07 22.01 -23.09
N GLU A 148 -41.51 21.69 -21.87
CA GLU A 148 -42.79 22.18 -21.34
C GLU A 148 -42.84 23.71 -21.32
N THR A 149 -41.77 24.36 -20.85
CA THR A 149 -41.68 25.82 -20.80
C THR A 149 -41.74 26.44 -22.18
N GLN A 150 -41.09 25.81 -23.18
CA GLN A 150 -41.16 26.23 -24.57
C GLN A 150 -42.58 26.11 -25.13
N ASP A 151 -43.29 25.02 -24.85
CA ASP A 151 -44.66 24.81 -25.31
C ASP A 151 -45.64 25.82 -24.67
N VAL A 152 -45.49 26.08 -23.37
CA VAL A 152 -46.26 27.13 -22.67
C VAL A 152 -45.94 28.52 -23.21
N ALA A 153 -44.66 28.82 -23.48
CA ALA A 153 -44.27 30.11 -24.04
C ALA A 153 -44.84 30.32 -25.45
N ARG A 154 -44.84 29.27 -26.29
CA ARG A 154 -45.49 29.31 -27.61
C ARG A 154 -46.98 29.55 -27.50
N PHE A 155 -47.68 28.79 -26.65
CA PHE A 155 -49.12 28.98 -26.43
C PHE A 155 -49.45 30.41 -25.98
N LYS A 156 -48.68 30.98 -25.04
CA LYS A 156 -48.86 32.37 -24.60
C LYS A 156 -48.57 33.38 -25.70
N LEU A 157 -47.55 33.14 -26.52
CA LEU A 157 -47.24 34.00 -27.67
C LEU A 157 -48.37 33.97 -28.69
N ASP A 158 -48.90 32.79 -29.01
CA ASP A 158 -50.02 32.65 -29.93
C ASP A 158 -51.26 33.40 -29.41
N LEU A 159 -51.57 33.26 -28.12
CA LEU A 159 -52.69 33.96 -27.49
C LEU A 159 -52.51 35.49 -27.53
N LEU A 160 -51.31 36.00 -27.25
CA LEU A 160 -51.00 37.43 -27.38
C LEU A 160 -51.10 37.92 -28.82
N VAL A 161 -50.70 37.11 -29.80
CA VAL A 161 -50.82 37.46 -31.22
C VAL A 161 -52.29 37.53 -31.63
N ASP A 162 -53.13 36.62 -31.14
CA ASP A 162 -54.57 36.63 -31.40
C ASP A 162 -55.27 37.82 -30.72
N GLU A 163 -54.96 38.11 -29.45
CA GLU A 163 -55.45 39.32 -28.76
C GLU A 163 -55.04 40.59 -29.51
N LEU A 164 -53.78 40.67 -29.94
CA LEU A 164 -53.28 41.80 -30.73
C LEU A 164 -54.03 41.92 -32.06
N ARG A 165 -54.36 40.79 -32.72
CA ARG A 165 -55.14 40.77 -33.96
C ARG A 165 -56.56 41.29 -33.71
N ASP A 166 -57.19 40.91 -32.60
CA ASP A 166 -58.54 41.36 -32.26
C ASP A 166 -58.57 42.85 -31.88
N VAL A 167 -57.59 43.34 -31.14
CA VAL A 167 -57.43 44.79 -30.88
C VAL A 167 -57.25 45.56 -32.18
N VAL A 168 -56.43 45.05 -33.11
CA VAL A 168 -56.22 45.68 -34.43
C VAL A 168 -57.49 45.68 -35.28
N LYS A 169 -58.33 44.63 -35.22
CA LYS A 169 -59.62 44.60 -35.92
C LYS A 169 -60.65 45.59 -35.37
N ASN A 170 -60.63 45.85 -34.06
CA ASN A 170 -61.57 46.75 -33.39
C ASN A 170 -61.25 48.24 -33.60
N ILE A 171 -60.10 48.56 -34.21
CA ILE A 171 -59.74 49.94 -34.56
C ILE A 171 -60.42 50.33 -35.87
N ASP A 172 -61.13 51.46 -35.86
CA ASP A 172 -61.74 52.02 -37.07
C ASP A 172 -60.67 52.63 -37.98
N TRP A 173 -60.19 51.80 -38.90
CA TRP A 173 -59.19 52.14 -39.91
C TRP A 173 -59.72 53.05 -41.02
N SER A 174 -60.99 53.42 -41.03
CA SER A 174 -61.55 54.37 -42.00
C SER A 174 -61.06 55.82 -41.75
N GLN A 175 -60.58 56.12 -40.53
CA GLN A 175 -60.08 57.45 -40.13
C GLN A 175 -58.54 57.58 -40.17
N LYS A 176 -57.84 56.76 -40.96
CA LYS A 176 -56.37 56.72 -41.06
C LYS A 176 -55.68 58.07 -41.34
N SER A 177 -56.38 59.03 -41.95
CA SER A 177 -55.87 60.36 -42.30
C SER A 177 -56.34 61.49 -41.37
N ALA A 178 -57.11 61.19 -40.32
CA ALA A 178 -57.76 62.19 -39.48
C ALA A 178 -56.88 62.74 -38.33
N SER A 179 -55.82 62.03 -37.93
CA SER A 179 -54.95 62.41 -36.81
C SER A 179 -53.50 61.91 -37.00
N GLU A 180 -52.52 62.72 -36.59
CA GLU A 180 -51.09 62.37 -36.55
C GLU A 180 -50.83 61.10 -35.70
N ASP A 181 -51.62 60.92 -34.62
CA ASP A 181 -51.50 59.76 -33.73
C ASP A 181 -51.94 58.46 -34.42
N MET A 182 -52.96 58.51 -35.27
CA MET A 182 -53.44 57.36 -36.07
C MET A 182 -52.39 56.91 -37.11
N GLN A 183 -51.70 57.86 -37.74
CA GLN A 183 -50.61 57.56 -38.68
C GLN A 183 -49.39 56.96 -37.95
N SER A 184 -49.04 57.51 -36.78
CA SER A 184 -47.99 56.96 -35.91
C SER A 184 -48.31 55.54 -35.48
N LEU A 185 -49.55 55.26 -35.09
CA LEU A 185 -50.00 53.93 -34.68
C LEU A 185 -49.97 52.92 -35.84
N TRP A 186 -50.42 53.33 -37.03
CA TRP A 186 -50.36 52.50 -38.24
C TRP A 186 -48.93 52.13 -38.65
N SER A 187 -48.00 53.09 -38.62
CA SER A 187 -46.59 52.84 -38.94
C SER A 187 -45.92 51.87 -37.95
N LYS A 188 -46.31 51.94 -36.66
CA LYS A 188 -45.83 51.01 -35.62
C LYS A 188 -46.36 49.59 -35.84
N ILE A 189 -47.62 49.44 -36.26
CA ILE A 189 -48.21 48.13 -36.58
C ILE A 189 -47.55 47.50 -37.80
N LEU A 190 -47.34 48.26 -38.89
CA LEU A 190 -46.60 47.79 -40.06
C LEU A 190 -45.15 47.39 -39.71
N ARG A 191 -44.49 48.14 -38.84
CA ARG A 191 -43.14 47.78 -38.36
C ARG A 191 -43.14 46.49 -37.54
N LEU A 192 -44.17 46.26 -36.74
CA LEU A 192 -44.34 45.02 -35.97
C LEU A 192 -44.62 43.82 -36.88
N GLN A 193 -45.49 43.98 -37.88
CA GLN A 193 -45.74 42.95 -38.90
C GLN A 193 -44.47 42.57 -39.65
N GLY A 194 -43.69 43.56 -40.11
CA GLY A 194 -42.43 43.31 -40.82
C GLY A 194 -41.35 42.68 -39.94
N LYS A 195 -41.23 43.11 -38.67
CA LYS A 195 -40.20 42.60 -37.75
C LYS A 195 -40.45 41.17 -37.30
N TYR A 196 -41.71 40.81 -37.04
CA TYR A 196 -42.08 39.50 -36.49
C TYR A 196 -42.77 38.59 -37.51
N LYS A 197 -42.89 39.03 -38.78
CA LYS A 197 -43.59 38.31 -39.86
C LYS A 197 -45.02 37.90 -39.47
N LEU A 198 -45.73 38.80 -38.78
CA LEU A 198 -47.09 38.57 -38.30
C LEU A 198 -48.11 39.17 -39.28
N ASN A 199 -49.16 38.41 -39.60
CA ASN A 199 -50.32 38.94 -40.32
C ASN A 199 -51.34 39.47 -39.30
N LEU A 200 -51.21 40.77 -38.96
CA LEU A 200 -52.07 41.44 -37.98
C LEU A 200 -53.27 42.16 -38.60
N THR A 201 -53.25 42.38 -39.92
CA THR A 201 -54.32 43.06 -40.68
C THR A 201 -54.81 42.11 -41.77
N ASN A 202 -56.08 41.70 -41.66
CA ASN A 202 -56.90 41.34 -42.82
C ASN A 202 -57.69 42.58 -43.22
#